data_AF-L1KKG1-F1
#
_entry.id   AF-L1KKG1-F1
#
_cell.length_a   1.000
_cell.length_b   1.000
_cell.length_c   1.000
_cell.angle_alpha   90.00
_cell.angle_beta   90.00
_cell.angle_gamma   90.00
#
_symmetry.space_group_name_H-M   'P 1'
#
loop_
_entity.id
_entity.type
_entity.pdbx_description
1 polymer ?
#
loop_
_entity_poly.entity_id
_entity_poly.type
_entity_poly.pdbx_seq_one_letter_code
_entity_poly.pdbx_strand_id
1 'polypeptide(L)'
;MTIENSLAYTNGTLSDGTQNSNGDRNGYKLGGSDIKVNHIVRNNTSCRSGSGDKDKIVPTPDSSNQFWMGSNGSRCPSYSGALKWSFAPDGKLVVSFGGRTVTP
;
A
#
# COMPACT_ATOMS: atom_id res chain seq x y z
N MET A 1 -0.19 -16.67 7.99
CA MET A 1 -0.20 -15.25 8.43
C MET A 1 -1.46 -14.58 7.92
N THR A 2 -2.03 -13.67 8.71
CA THR A 2 -3.16 -12.82 8.34
C THR A 2 -2.71 -11.37 8.18
N ILE A 3 -3.12 -10.70 7.10
CA ILE A 3 -2.90 -9.27 6.87
C ILE A 3 -4.21 -8.67 6.40
N GLU A 4 -4.75 -7.71 7.14
CA GLU A 4 -6.07 -7.15 6.88
C GLU A 4 -6.04 -5.62 6.98
N ASN A 5 -6.91 -4.97 6.21
CA ASN A 5 -7.22 -3.54 6.32
C ASN A 5 -6.00 -2.62 6.28
N SER A 6 -4.95 -3.03 5.57
CA SER A 6 -3.68 -2.32 5.53
C SER A 6 -3.53 -1.50 4.26
N LEU A 7 -2.83 -0.37 4.37
CA LEU A 7 -2.41 0.45 3.23
C LEU A 7 -0.89 0.37 3.08
N ALA A 8 -0.44 -0.02 1.88
CA ALA A 8 0.95 0.10 1.47
C ALA A 8 1.08 1.30 0.51
N TYR A 9 1.83 2.33 0.88
CA TYR A 9 1.90 3.59 0.13
C TYR A 9 3.34 3.97 -0.20
N THR A 10 3.61 4.24 -1.49
CA THR A 10 4.90 4.80 -1.97
C THR A 10 6.16 4.01 -1.57
N ASN A 11 6.04 2.69 -1.40
CA ASN A 11 7.11 1.84 -0.89
C ASN A 11 8.40 1.90 -1.73
N GLY A 12 9.52 1.92 -1.02
CA GLY A 12 10.87 1.91 -1.60
C GLY A 12 11.30 3.22 -2.26
N THR A 13 10.74 4.36 -1.83
CA THR A 13 11.24 5.71 -2.11
C THR A 13 11.80 6.30 -0.83
N LEU A 14 13.03 6.81 -0.85
CA LEU A 14 13.68 7.43 0.29
C LEU A 14 13.12 8.84 0.52
N SER A 15 13.39 9.40 1.71
CA SER A 15 12.88 10.73 2.09
C SER A 15 13.38 11.86 1.20
N ASP A 16 14.52 11.67 0.52
CA ASP A 16 15.07 12.59 -0.47
C ASP A 16 14.49 12.38 -1.88
N GLY A 17 13.51 11.48 -2.03
CA GLY A 17 12.88 11.12 -3.30
C GLY A 17 13.65 10.11 -4.12
N THR A 18 14.86 9.69 -3.70
CA THR A 18 15.67 8.74 -4.44
C THR A 18 15.19 7.30 -4.24
N GLN A 19 15.63 6.41 -5.13
CA GLN A 19 15.35 4.98 -5.06
C GLN A 19 16.61 4.17 -5.30
N ASN A 20 16.75 3.05 -4.60
CA ASN A 20 17.73 2.04 -4.97
C ASN A 20 17.25 1.33 -6.24
N SER A 21 18.12 1.24 -7.25
CA SER A 21 17.81 0.58 -8.53
C SER A 21 17.38 -0.87 -8.35
N ASN A 22 17.98 -1.57 -7.39
CA ASN A 22 17.72 -2.98 -7.07
C ASN A 22 16.57 -3.18 -6.07
N GLY A 23 15.86 -2.13 -5.67
CA GLY A 23 14.71 -2.25 -4.78
C GLY A 23 13.48 -2.77 -5.51
N ASP A 24 12.93 -3.91 -5.07
CA ASP A 24 11.66 -4.47 -5.57
C ASP A 24 10.47 -3.50 -5.40
N ARG A 25 10.52 -2.60 -4.40
CA ARG A 25 9.52 -1.53 -4.16
C ARG A 25 8.06 -2.04 -4.03
N ASN A 26 7.89 -3.31 -3.69
CA ASN A 26 6.58 -3.89 -3.45
C ASN A 26 5.98 -3.32 -2.16
N GLY A 27 4.67 -3.05 -2.18
CA GLY A 27 3.89 -2.88 -0.96
C GLY A 27 3.55 -4.21 -0.30
N TYR A 28 3.36 -5.25 -1.12
CA TYR A 28 3.09 -6.60 -0.66
C TYR A 28 4.00 -7.62 -1.36
N LYS A 29 4.73 -8.40 -0.56
CA LYS A 29 5.63 -9.49 -0.99
C LYS A 29 5.23 -10.77 -0.27
N LEU A 30 4.16 -11.39 -0.74
CA LEU A 30 3.46 -12.50 -0.08
C LEU A 30 3.68 -13.84 -0.82
N GLY A 31 4.91 -14.03 -1.31
CA GLY A 31 5.32 -15.20 -2.10
C GLY A 31 5.50 -14.90 -3.59
N GLY A 32 5.39 -15.97 -4.39
CA GLY A 32 5.46 -15.96 -5.85
C GLY A 32 5.06 -17.33 -6.40
N SER A 33 5.00 -17.48 -7.73
CA SER A 33 4.70 -18.78 -8.36
C SER A 33 5.62 -19.90 -7.88
N ASP A 34 6.88 -19.54 -7.59
CA ASP A 34 7.97 -20.46 -7.26
C ASP A 34 8.08 -20.71 -5.75
N ILE A 35 7.52 -19.82 -4.93
CA ILE A 35 7.51 -19.92 -3.46
C ILE A 35 6.09 -19.62 -2.97
N LYS A 36 5.28 -20.68 -2.92
CA LYS A 36 3.87 -20.63 -2.53
C LYS A 36 3.76 -20.71 -1.01
N VAL A 37 3.26 -19.65 -0.39
CA VAL A 37 2.94 -19.61 1.04
C VAL A 37 1.49 -19.13 1.17
N ASN A 38 0.69 -19.84 1.97
CA ASN A 38 -0.69 -19.46 2.18
C ASN A 38 -0.80 -18.31 3.18
N HIS A 39 -1.30 -17.17 2.69
CA HIS A 39 -1.64 -16.00 3.48
C HIS A 39 -3.15 -15.78 3.46
N ILE A 40 -3.68 -15.30 4.58
CA ILE A 40 -5.03 -14.76 4.64
C ILE A 40 -4.90 -13.26 4.44
N VAL A 41 -5.41 -12.73 3.33
CA VAL A 41 -5.33 -11.30 3.02
C VAL A 41 -6.69 -10.75 2.63
N ARG A 42 -7.15 -9.70 3.32
CA ARG A 42 -8.46 -9.08 3.08
C ARG A 42 -8.41 -7.56 3.18
N ASN A 43 -9.16 -6.89 2.32
CA ASN A 43 -9.36 -5.45 2.33
C ASN A 43 -8.06 -4.62 2.35
N ASN A 44 -6.97 -5.17 1.82
CA ASN A 44 -5.70 -4.46 1.73
C ASN A 44 -5.65 -3.59 0.48
N THR A 45 -4.86 -2.52 0.52
CA THR A 45 -4.71 -1.59 -0.60
C THR A 45 -3.25 -1.21 -0.79
N SER A 46 -2.76 -1.25 -2.03
CA SER A 46 -1.42 -0.84 -2.41
C SER A 46 -1.52 0.29 -3.44
N CYS A 47 -0.96 1.45 -3.10
CA CYS A 47 -1.08 2.66 -3.89
C CYS A 47 0.26 3.31 -4.16
N ARG A 48 0.41 3.82 -5.38
CA ARG A 48 1.70 4.28 -5.88
C ARG A 48 1.58 5.55 -6.71
N SER A 49 2.52 6.48 -6.51
CA SER A 49 2.60 7.75 -7.24
C SER A 49 3.70 7.78 -8.33
N GLY A 50 4.42 6.67 -8.56
CA GLY A 50 5.52 6.55 -9.54
C GLY A 50 5.68 5.14 -10.16
N SER A 51 6.84 4.84 -10.79
CA SER A 51 7.18 3.60 -11.53
C SER A 51 7.97 2.54 -10.71
N GLY A 52 7.73 1.23 -10.90
CA GLY A 52 8.31 0.15 -10.09
C GLY A 52 7.74 -1.25 -10.39
N ASP A 53 8.10 -2.25 -9.59
CA ASP A 53 7.71 -3.66 -9.81
C ASP A 53 6.40 -4.04 -9.13
N LYS A 54 5.69 -4.99 -9.75
CA LYS A 54 4.34 -5.42 -9.33
C LYS A 54 4.40 -6.07 -7.96
N ASP A 55 3.41 -5.79 -7.12
CA ASP A 55 3.25 -6.52 -5.85
C ASP A 55 3.28 -8.02 -6.14
N LYS A 56 4.10 -8.75 -5.39
CA LYS A 56 4.29 -10.19 -5.60
C LYS A 56 3.39 -10.91 -4.62
N ILE A 57 2.25 -11.36 -5.12
CA ILE A 57 1.25 -12.11 -4.35
C ILE A 57 1.04 -13.48 -4.99
N VAL A 58 0.79 -14.50 -4.15
CA VAL A 58 0.13 -15.71 -4.62
C VAL A 58 -1.34 -15.37 -4.88
N PRO A 59 -1.97 -15.83 -5.97
CA PRO A 59 -3.39 -15.62 -6.20
C PRO A 59 -4.22 -16.00 -4.98
N THR A 60 -5.04 -15.06 -4.53
CA THR A 60 -5.98 -15.24 -3.42
C THR A 60 -7.40 -15.18 -3.97
N PRO A 61 -8.34 -16.02 -3.49
CA PRO A 61 -9.74 -15.93 -3.89
C PRO A 61 -10.43 -14.67 -3.36
N ASP A 62 -9.82 -13.95 -2.42
CA ASP A 62 -10.39 -12.75 -1.83
C ASP A 62 -10.16 -11.51 -2.71
N SER A 63 -11.23 -11.11 -3.42
CA SER A 63 -11.25 -9.97 -4.34
C SER A 63 -11.34 -8.60 -3.65
N SER A 64 -11.44 -8.55 -2.32
CA SER A 64 -11.51 -7.28 -1.59
C SER A 64 -10.18 -6.51 -1.56
N ASN A 65 -9.08 -7.17 -1.90
CA ASN A 65 -7.75 -6.57 -1.96
C ASN A 65 -7.55 -5.77 -3.26
N GLN A 66 -6.82 -4.65 -3.17
CA GLN A 66 -6.39 -3.86 -4.32
C GLN A 66 -4.87 -3.76 -4.34
N PHE A 67 -4.20 -4.74 -4.94
CA PHE A 67 -2.74 -4.76 -5.09
C PHE A 67 -2.28 -3.99 -6.32
N TRP A 68 -1.06 -3.46 -6.27
CA TRP A 68 -0.48 -2.74 -7.40
C TRP A 68 0.06 -3.74 -8.42
N MET A 69 -0.63 -3.86 -9.56
CA MET A 69 -0.29 -4.79 -10.64
C MET A 69 0.12 -4.08 -11.94
N GLY A 70 0.70 -2.89 -11.82
CA GLY A 70 1.03 -1.98 -12.93
C GLY A 70 0.16 -0.72 -12.97
N SER A 71 -0.95 -0.71 -12.24
CA SER A 71 -1.84 0.44 -12.10
C SER A 71 -2.46 0.48 -10.70
N ASN A 72 -2.89 1.67 -10.27
CA ASN A 72 -3.60 1.87 -9.02
C ASN A 72 -5.05 1.38 -9.10
N GLY A 73 -5.55 0.82 -8.00
CA GLY A 73 -6.97 0.49 -7.82
C GLY A 73 -7.83 1.72 -7.49
N SER A 74 -9.14 1.53 -7.45
CA SER A 74 -10.13 2.61 -7.24
C SER A 74 -10.04 3.30 -5.88
N ARG A 75 -9.40 2.69 -4.87
CA ARG A 75 -9.19 3.32 -3.55
C ARG A 75 -8.02 4.31 -3.55
N CYS A 76 -7.08 4.18 -4.47
CA CYS A 76 -5.85 4.98 -4.46
C CYS A 76 -6.02 6.49 -4.66
N PRO A 77 -7.01 7.00 -5.42
CA PRO A 77 -7.25 8.44 -5.48
C PRO A 77 -7.49 9.10 -4.10
N SER A 78 -8.01 8.36 -3.12
CA SER A 78 -8.21 8.82 -1.75
C SER A 78 -6.91 9.00 -0.96
N TYR A 79 -5.80 8.38 -1.42
CA TYR A 79 -4.49 8.45 -0.78
C TYR A 79 -3.49 9.31 -1.58
N SER A 80 -3.98 10.21 -2.42
CA SER A 80 -3.12 11.06 -3.26
C SER A 80 -2.60 12.29 -2.52
N GLY A 81 -1.38 12.71 -2.86
CA GLY A 81 -0.73 13.90 -2.30
C GLY A 81 0.12 13.61 -1.05
N ALA A 82 0.53 14.68 -0.37
CA ALA A 82 1.41 14.58 0.80
C ALA A 82 0.68 13.96 2.00
N LEU A 83 1.29 12.94 2.60
CA LEU A 83 0.86 12.37 3.87
C LEU A 83 1.17 13.35 5.00
N LYS A 84 0.16 13.66 5.81
CA LYS A 84 0.29 14.41 7.06
C LYS A 84 -0.47 13.69 8.16
N TRP A 85 0.04 13.80 9.38
CA TRP A 85 -0.63 13.27 10.56
C TRP A 85 -0.54 14.27 11.72
N SER A 86 -1.53 14.22 12.59
CA SER A 86 -1.62 15.04 13.81
C SER A 86 -2.53 14.36 14.83
N PHE A 87 -2.47 14.79 16.09
CA PHE A 87 -3.46 14.41 17.10
C PHE A 87 -4.48 15.52 17.28
N ALA A 88 -5.76 15.18 17.25
CA ALA A 88 -6.84 16.09 17.62
C ALA A 88 -6.85 16.32 19.16
N PRO A 89 -7.51 17.39 19.66
CA PRO A 89 -7.60 17.65 21.10
C PRO A 89 -8.22 16.52 21.92
N ASP A 90 -9.04 15.66 21.28
CA ASP A 90 -9.64 14.47 21.90
C ASP A 90 -8.71 13.24 21.87
N GLY A 91 -7.45 13.41 21.46
CA GLY A 91 -6.42 12.36 21.41
C GLY A 91 -6.49 11.48 20.17
N LYS A 92 -7.42 11.70 19.24
CA LYS A 92 -7.51 10.87 18.02
C LYS A 92 -6.42 11.21 17.03
N LEU A 93 -5.82 10.17 16.44
CA LEU A 93 -4.93 10.31 15.30
C LEU A 93 -5.75 10.73 14.07
N VAL A 94 -5.40 11.88 13.50
CA VAL A 94 -5.92 12.39 12.24
C VAL A 94 -4.84 12.18 11.18
N VAL A 95 -5.17 11.44 10.14
CA VAL A 95 -4.29 11.21 8.99
C VAL A 95 -4.92 11.86 7.77
N SER A 96 -4.11 12.52 6.94
CA SER A 96 -4.58 13.13 5.70
C SER A 96 -3.60 12.92 4.55
N PHE A 97 -4.14 12.88 3.34
CA PHE A 97 -3.39 12.82 2.09
C PHE A 97 -3.80 14.01 1.22
N GLY A 98 -2.85 14.87 0.85
CA GLY A 98 -3.13 16.05 0.04
C GLY A 98 -4.14 17.02 0.68
N GLY A 99 -4.24 17.02 2.01
CA GLY A 99 -5.21 17.82 2.78
C GLY A 99 -6.58 17.15 2.98
N ARG A 100 -6.81 15.96 2.43
CA ARG A 100 -8.05 15.19 2.66
C ARG A 100 -7.84 14.23 3.82
N THR A 101 -8.60 14.41 4.89
CA THR A 101 -8.60 13.46 6.02
C THR A 101 -9.08 12.10 5.55
N VAL A 102 -8.33 11.05 5.88
CA VAL A 102 -8.75 9.67 5.67
C VAL A 102 -9.29 9.12 6.98
N THR A 103 -10.50 8.58 6.92
CA THR A 103 -11.06 7.77 8.01
C THR A 103 -10.61 6.32 7.83
N PRO A 104 -10.11 5.66 8.91
CA PRO A 104 -9.88 4.22 8.92
C PRO A 104 -11.12 3.41 8.57
#